data_AF-A0A268U2R3-F1
#
_entry.id   AF-A0A268U2R3-F1
#
_cell.length_a   1.000
_cell.length_b   1.000
_cell.length_c   1.000
_cell.angle_alpha   90.00
_cell.angle_beta   90.00
_cell.angle_gamma   90.00
#
_symmetry.space_group_name_H-M   'P 1'
#
loop_
_entity.id
_entity.type
_entity.pdbx_description
1 polymer ?
#
loop_
_entity_poly.entity_id
_entity_poly.type
_entity_poly.pdbx_seq_one_letter_code
_entity_poly.pdbx_strand_id
1 'polypeptide(L)'
;MTKHRLYQICEDYKGGMSFEKICKKYGGLRVYIPQVVPDVKERIMRDFNGYNYEILATRYNLSVEKVREIIRRHKIELNQTKVYGEENG
;
A
#
# COMPACT_ATOMS: atom_id res chain seq x y z
N MET A 1 13.81 9.84 0.99
CA MET A 1 13.08 8.71 1.59
C MET A 1 14.02 7.52 1.71
N THR A 2 14.26 7.02 2.93
CA THR A 2 15.08 5.83 3.17
C THR A 2 14.43 4.63 2.47
N LYS A 3 15.05 4.09 1.41
CA LYS A 3 14.50 2.93 0.70
C LYS A 3 14.34 1.77 1.69
N HIS A 4 13.12 1.26 1.84
CA HIS A 4 12.78 0.14 2.72
C HIS A 4 13.71 -1.06 2.40
N ARG A 5 14.33 -1.70 3.40
CA ARG A 5 15.32 -2.76 3.17
C ARG A 5 14.77 -3.93 2.36
N LEU A 6 13.49 -4.26 2.54
CA LEU A 6 12.78 -5.24 1.70
C LEU A 6 12.82 -4.87 0.21
N TYR A 7 12.63 -3.59 -0.14
CA TYR A 7 12.66 -3.14 -1.52
C TYR A 7 14.05 -3.36 -2.14
N GLN A 8 15.11 -3.04 -1.40
CA GLN A 8 16.49 -3.30 -1.86
C GLN A 8 16.76 -4.78 -2.10
N ILE A 9 16.31 -5.65 -1.18
CA ILE A 9 16.42 -7.11 -1.32
C ILE A 9 15.69 -7.58 -2.58
N CYS A 10 14.46 -7.09 -2.81
CA CYS A 10 13.68 -7.46 -3.98
C CYS A 10 14.33 -7.02 -5.29
N GLU A 11 14.86 -5.79 -5.36
CA GLU A 11 15.52 -5.29 -6.57
C GLU A 11 16.82 -6.04 -6.87
N ASP A 12 17.62 -6.35 -5.85
CA ASP A 12 18.84 -7.14 -6.03
C ASP A 12 18.52 -8.56 -6.53
N TYR A 13 17.47 -9.19 -5.99
CA TYR A 13 17.02 -10.50 -6.44
C TYR A 13 16.51 -10.46 -7.89
N LYS A 14 15.67 -9.48 -8.25
CA LYS A 14 15.24 -9.26 -9.64
C LYS A 14 16.40 -8.97 -10.58
N GLY A 15 17.44 -8.31 -10.08
CA GLY A 15 18.70 -8.05 -10.78
C GLY A 15 19.57 -9.30 -10.97
N GLY A 16 19.10 -10.49 -10.60
CA GLY A 16 19.78 -11.77 -10.80
C GLY A 16 20.71 -12.19 -9.66
N MET A 17 20.67 -11.50 -8.51
CA MET A 17 21.43 -11.93 -7.35
C MET A 17 20.88 -13.25 -6.81
N SER A 18 21.75 -14.26 -6.66
CA SER A 18 21.34 -15.55 -6.09
C SER A 18 20.91 -15.40 -4.63
N PHE A 19 20.04 -16.32 -4.18
CA PHE A 19 19.56 -16.37 -2.81
C PHE A 19 20.72 -16.39 -1.79
N GLU A 20 21.78 -17.17 -2.05
CA GLU A 20 22.95 -17.24 -1.16
C GLU A 20 23.68 -15.91 -1.03
N LYS A 21 23.78 -15.14 -2.12
CA LYS A 21 24.37 -13.79 -2.10
C LYS A 21 23.48 -12.81 -1.35
N ILE A 22 22.16 -12.93 -1.48
CA ILE A 22 21.20 -12.16 -0.68
C ILE A 22 21.38 -12.48 0.81
N CYS A 23 21.44 -13.76 1.19
CA CYS A 23 21.66 -14.17 2.59
C CYS A 23 23.00 -13.67 3.13
N LYS A 24 24.08 -13.69 2.34
CA LYS A 24 25.39 -13.16 2.75
C LYS A 24 25.38 -11.65 2.93
N LYS A 25 24.69 -10.91 2.05
CA LYS A 25 24.67 -9.44 2.06
C LYS A 25 23.70 -8.86 3.10
N TYR A 26 22.55 -9.50 3.28
CA TYR A 26 21.44 -9.01 4.11
C TYR A 26 21.17 -9.87 5.35
N GLY A 27 21.93 -10.94 5.56
CA GLY A 27 21.80 -11.81 6.72
C GLY A 27 21.96 -11.05 8.05
N GLY A 28 21.26 -11.51 9.08
CA GLY A 28 21.21 -10.86 10.39
C GLY A 28 20.24 -9.67 10.48
N LEU A 29 19.71 -9.17 9.35
CA LEU A 29 18.67 -8.15 9.35
C LEU A 29 17.31 -8.76 9.72
N ARG A 30 16.56 -8.04 10.57
CA ARG A 30 15.11 -8.26 10.74
C ARG A 30 14.38 -7.28 9.83
N VAL A 31 13.66 -7.81 8.84
CA VAL A 31 12.91 -7.01 7.88
C VAL A 31 11.43 -7.27 8.08
N TYR A 32 10.64 -6.21 8.26
CA TYR A 32 9.19 -6.30 8.23
C TYR A 32 8.73 -6.58 6.79
N ILE A 33 7.95 -7.65 6.60
CA ILE A 33 7.25 -7.92 5.34
C ILE A 33 5.82 -7.44 5.53
N PRO A 34 5.41 -6.35 4.87
CA PRO A 34 4.07 -5.82 5.03
C PRO A 34 3.05 -6.80 4.41
N GLN A 35 1.95 -7.03 5.14
CA GLN A 35 0.85 -7.88 4.65
C GLN A 35 0.10 -7.27 3.46
N VAL A 36 0.23 -5.97 3.28
CA VAL A 36 -0.35 -5.20 2.18
C VAL A 36 0.70 -4.32 1.54
N VAL A 37 0.55 -4.05 0.25
CA VAL A 37 1.45 -3.13 -0.46
C VAL A 37 1.35 -1.72 0.16
N PRO A 38 2.46 -0.95 0.28
CA PRO A 38 2.43 0.36 0.90
C PRO A 38 1.45 1.36 0.27
N ASP A 39 1.15 1.20 -1.03
CA ASP A 39 0.25 2.03 -1.82
C ASP A 39 -1.17 1.44 -1.92
N VAL A 40 -1.53 0.53 -1.02
CA VAL A 40 -2.82 -0.17 -1.06
C VAL A 40 -4.02 0.80 -0.98
N LYS A 41 -3.90 1.90 -0.23
CA LYS A 41 -4.97 2.91 -0.12
C LYS A 41 -5.24 3.53 -1.48
N GLU A 42 -4.20 4.01 -2.15
CA GLU A 42 -4.26 4.69 -3.43
C GLU A 42 -4.78 3.75 -4.52
N ARG A 43 -4.31 2.50 -4.51
CA ARG A 43 -4.78 1.47 -5.45
C ARG A 43 -6.24 1.11 -5.26
N ILE A 44 -6.70 0.95 -4.01
CA ILE A 44 -8.11 0.71 -3.71
C ILE A 44 -8.96 1.88 -4.20
N MET A 45 -8.52 3.14 -4.01
CA MET A 45 -9.28 4.31 -4.48
C MET A 45 -9.39 4.38 -5.99
N ARG A 46 -8.30 4.07 -6.70
CA ARG A 46 -8.29 4.04 -8.16
C ARG A 46 -9.16 2.92 -8.74
N ASP A 47 -9.14 1.76 -8.12
CA ASP A 47 -9.81 0.56 -8.62
C ASP A 47 -11.28 0.44 -8.14
N PHE A 48 -11.72 1.31 -7.22
CA PHE A 48 -13.07 1.27 -6.65
C PHE A 48 -14.13 1.78 -7.61
N ASN A 49 -15.18 0.98 -7.86
CA ASN A 49 -16.24 1.28 -8.83
C ASN A 49 -17.60 1.61 -8.19
N GLY A 50 -17.65 1.74 -6.86
CA GLY A 50 -18.88 2.00 -6.10
C GLY A 50 -19.43 0.79 -5.34
N TYR A 51 -19.16 -0.43 -5.82
CA TYR A 51 -19.77 -1.66 -5.27
C TYR A 51 -18.83 -2.87 -5.19
N ASN A 52 -17.62 -2.82 -5.75
CA ASN A 52 -16.67 -3.95 -5.80
C ASN A 52 -15.88 -4.22 -4.50
N TYR A 53 -16.49 -4.07 -3.32
CA TYR A 53 -15.80 -4.16 -2.03
C TYR A 53 -15.17 -5.53 -1.79
N GLU A 54 -15.89 -6.62 -2.05
CA GLU A 54 -15.43 -7.99 -1.84
C GLU A 54 -14.27 -8.33 -2.78
N ILE A 55 -14.36 -7.88 -4.04
CA ILE A 55 -13.32 -8.09 -5.06
C ILE A 55 -12.02 -7.41 -4.63
N LEU A 56 -12.10 -6.17 -4.14
CA LEU A 56 -10.94 -5.43 -3.65
C LEU A 56 -10.36 -6.06 -2.38
N ALA A 57 -11.20 -6.55 -1.48
CA ALA A 57 -10.79 -7.24 -0.27
C ALA A 57 -9.94 -8.48 -0.60
N THR A 58 -10.42 -9.33 -1.51
CA THR A 58 -9.66 -10.50 -1.99
C THR A 58 -8.38 -10.10 -2.72
N ARG A 59 -8.46 -9.13 -3.65
CA ARG A 59 -7.31 -8.70 -4.45
C ARG A 59 -6.16 -8.15 -3.60
N TYR A 60 -6.49 -7.40 -2.55
CA TYR A 60 -5.51 -6.72 -1.71
C TYR A 60 -5.26 -7.41 -0.37
N ASN A 61 -5.80 -8.62 -0.17
CA ASN A 61 -5.68 -9.41 1.06
C ASN A 61 -6.08 -8.60 2.32
N LEU A 62 -7.26 -7.98 2.26
CA LEU A 62 -7.84 -7.19 3.32
C LEU A 62 -9.22 -7.75 3.71
N SER A 63 -9.71 -7.39 4.89
CA SER A 63 -11.12 -7.58 5.20
C SER A 63 -11.98 -6.59 4.41
N VAL A 64 -13.22 -6.99 4.10
CA VAL A 64 -14.21 -6.10 3.47
C VAL A 64 -14.42 -4.84 4.32
N GLU A 65 -14.44 -4.98 5.64
CA GLU A 65 -14.58 -3.86 6.57
C GLU A 65 -13.40 -2.89 6.45
N LYS A 66 -12.17 -3.40 6.30
CA LYS A 66 -10.99 -2.54 6.13
C LYS A 66 -11.06 -1.75 4.82
N VAL A 67 -11.53 -2.37 3.74
CA VAL A 67 -11.75 -1.70 2.45
C VAL A 67 -12.81 -0.60 2.59
N ARG A 68 -13.94 -0.87 3.27
CA ARG A 68 -14.97 0.14 3.57
C ARG A 68 -14.44 1.30 4.39
N GLU A 69 -13.65 1.01 5.43
CA GLU A 69 -13.01 2.01 6.28
C GLU A 69 -12.09 2.93 5.45
N ILE A 70 -11.27 2.35 4.57
CA ILE A 70 -10.36 3.09 3.68
C ILE A 70 -11.16 4.04 2.77
N ILE A 71 -12.20 3.53 2.09
CA ILE A 71 -13.06 4.32 1.21
C ILE A 71 -13.77 5.44 1.99
N ARG A 72 -14.32 5.14 3.17
CA ARG A 72 -15.03 6.11 4.02
C ARG A 72 -14.11 7.24 4.46
N ARG A 73 -12.90 6.92 4.94
CA ARG A 73 -11.91 7.93 5.36
C ARG A 73 -11.53 8.84 4.21
N HIS A 74 -11.30 8.28 3.02
CA HIS A 74 -10.95 9.08 1.85
C HIS A 74 -12.06 10.06 1.45
N LYS A 75 -13.34 9.64 1.51
CA LYS A 75 -14.48 10.55 1.25
C LYS A 75 -14.54 11.70 2.26
N ILE A 76 -14.27 11.43 3.54
CA ILE A 76 -14.23 12.46 4.58
C ILE A 76 -13.11 13.47 4.31
N GLU A 77 -11.90 12.97 4.00
CA GLU A 77 -10.75 13.81 3.64
C GLU A 77 -11.07 14.74 2.46
N LEU A 78 -11.67 14.21 1.38
CA LEU A 78 -12.08 15.00 0.21
C LEU A 78 -13.12 16.07 0.54
N ASN A 79 -14.11 15.73 1.37
CA ASN A 79 -15.16 16.67 1.75
C ASN A 79 -14.59 17.80 2.63
N GLN A 80 -13.66 17.50 3.54
CA GLN A 80 -12.98 18.53 4.34
C GLN A 80 -12.17 19.47 3.44
N THR A 81 -11.43 18.95 2.46
CA THR A 81 -10.66 19.79 1.53
C THR A 81 -11.55 20.73 0.71
N LYS A 82 -12.76 20.29 0.31
CA LYS A 82 -13.71 21.15 -0.41
C LYS A 82 -14.23 22.31 0.43
N VAL A 83 -14.57 22.05 1.70
CA VAL A 83 -15.08 23.07 2.63
C VAL A 83 -14.07 24.22 2.81
N TYR A 84 -12.78 23.93 2.96
CA TYR A 84 -11.75 24.97 3.08
C TYR A 84 -11.42 25.71 1.77
N GLY A 85 -11.76 25.13 0.61
CA GLY A 85 -11.55 25.74 -0.70
C GLY A 85 -12.63 26.73 -1.11
N GLU A 86 -13.84 26.61 -0.55
CA GLU A 86 -14.98 27.51 -0.83
C GLU A 86 -14.97 28.77 0.05
N GLU A 87 -14.25 28.78 1.17
CA GLU A 87 -14.15 29.93 2.08
C GLU A 87 -13.09 30.98 1.67
N ASN A 88 -12.31 30.73 0.59
CA ASN A 88 -11.21 31.61 0.14
C ASN A 88 -11.33 32.05 -1.34
N GLY A 89 -12.51 31.98 -1.94
CA GLY A 89 -12.81 32.46 -3.31
C GLY A 89 -13.81 33.59 -3.32
#